data_AF-A0A2W7ASP0-F1
#
_entry.id   AF-A0A2W7ASP0-F1
#
_cell.length_a   1.000
_cell.length_b   1.000
_cell.length_c   1.000
_cell.angle_alpha   90.00
_cell.angle_beta   90.00
_cell.angle_gamma   90.00
#
_symmetry.space_group_name_H-M   'P 1'
#
loop_
_entity.id
_entity.type
_entity.pdbx_description
1 polymer ?
#
loop_
_entity_poly.entity_id
_entity_poly.type
_entity_poly.pdbx_seq_one_letter_code
_entity_poly.pdbx_strand_id
1 'polypeptide(L)'
;MHLELDFKEILRLKNSWEAFVNEVKKPNPKVLATLSCYGTEDLIHSLQLVLQWSDERIEYKKSFHLLDGDLDRLTDEVFKELASLGSGIKLAFIDEPLPVEHCSCCGTGFSRTMKSAVVARLTDPAWQTDSYCSIYINPTQASLALVFFLGDQQLLSSSLHLCQGKYLHYHTEGVDDRILVKPKPSIRAQATQIVSHVLCEWAPANVFVGTGDPDAPDIITDLALPKIWERRL
;
A
#
# COMPACT_ATOMS: atom_id res chain seq x y z
N MET A 1 14.72 -31.56 -10.18
CA MET A 1 15.22 -31.86 -8.82
C MET A 1 14.48 -30.94 -7.85
N HIS A 2 13.25 -31.29 -7.50
CA HIS A 2 12.36 -30.47 -6.67
C HIS A 2 11.27 -31.43 -6.21
N LEU A 3 11.23 -31.80 -4.92
CA LEU A 3 10.04 -32.38 -4.25
C LEU A 3 10.26 -32.77 -2.79
N GLU A 4 11.49 -32.88 -2.28
CA GLU A 4 11.69 -33.16 -0.85
C GLU A 4 11.84 -31.85 -0.08
N LEU A 5 10.72 -31.40 0.51
CA LEU A 5 10.76 -30.47 1.63
C LEU A 5 11.42 -31.21 2.80
N ASP A 6 12.53 -30.68 3.31
CA ASP A 6 13.15 -31.27 4.50
C ASP A 6 12.28 -31.04 5.75
N PHE A 7 12.60 -31.74 6.83
CA PHE A 7 11.88 -31.61 8.09
C PHE A 7 11.80 -30.16 8.59
N LYS A 8 12.86 -29.36 8.38
CA LYS A 8 12.90 -27.97 8.84
C LYS A 8 11.90 -27.12 8.08
N GLU A 9 11.80 -27.32 6.77
CA GLU A 9 10.87 -26.58 5.92
C GLU A 9 9.42 -26.97 6.20
N ILE A 10 9.14 -28.25 6.41
CA ILE A 10 7.81 -28.72 6.84
C ILE A 10 7.42 -28.08 8.16
N LEU A 11 8.33 -28.09 9.15
CA LEU A 11 8.08 -27.49 10.46
C LEU A 11 7.86 -25.97 10.35
N ARG A 12 8.65 -25.28 9.51
CA ARG A 12 8.49 -23.85 9.24
C ARG A 12 7.11 -23.54 8.66
N LEU A 13 6.67 -24.29 7.65
CA LEU A 13 5.37 -24.13 7.01
C LEU A 13 4.22 -24.43 7.97
N LYS A 14 4.33 -25.49 8.77
CA LYS A 14 3.34 -25.82 9.81
C LYS A 14 3.20 -24.69 10.82
N ASN A 15 4.31 -24.19 11.36
CA ASN A 15 4.29 -23.11 12.35
C ASN A 15 3.70 -21.82 11.76
N SER A 16 4.04 -21.51 10.51
CA SER A 16 3.47 -20.37 9.77
C SER A 16 1.95 -20.50 9.63
N TRP A 17 1.47 -21.69 9.22
CA TRP A 17 0.05 -21.97 9.06
C TRP A 17 -0.72 -21.91 10.39
N GLU A 18 -0.18 -22.49 11.47
CA GLU A 18 -0.80 -22.42 12.80
C GLU A 18 -0.88 -20.98 13.32
N ALA A 19 0.18 -20.18 13.11
CA ALA A 19 0.18 -18.76 13.44
C ALA A 19 -0.89 -17.99 12.65
N PHE A 20 -1.02 -18.29 11.35
CA PHE A 20 -2.06 -17.72 10.49
C PHE A 20 -3.47 -18.06 10.97
N VAL A 21 -3.76 -19.34 11.20
CA VAL A 21 -5.09 -19.80 11.66
C VAL A 21 -5.49 -19.14 12.98
N ASN A 22 -4.52 -18.91 13.87
CA ASN A 22 -4.77 -18.20 15.12
C ASN A 22 -4.97 -16.69 14.91
N GLU A 23 -4.24 -16.08 13.98
CA GLU A 23 -4.35 -14.66 13.67
C GLU A 23 -5.69 -14.30 13.04
N VAL A 24 -6.14 -15.04 12.02
CA VAL A 24 -7.37 -14.75 11.29
C VAL A 24 -8.64 -14.81 12.15
N LYS A 25 -8.57 -15.52 13.29
CA LYS A 25 -9.67 -15.62 14.27
C LYS A 25 -9.76 -14.43 15.23
N LYS A 26 -8.77 -13.53 15.24
CA LYS A 26 -8.78 -12.36 16.10
C LYS A 26 -9.86 -11.36 15.64
N PRO A 27 -10.37 -10.48 16.53
CA PRO A 27 -11.31 -9.43 16.14
C PRO A 27 -10.73 -8.45 15.12
N ASN A 28 -9.42 -8.18 15.19
CA ASN A 28 -8.68 -7.33 14.26
C ASN A 28 -7.42 -8.08 13.79
N PRO A 29 -7.55 -9.01 12.83
CA PRO A 29 -6.42 -9.73 12.27
C PRO A 29 -5.46 -8.78 11.56
N LYS A 30 -4.16 -9.04 11.68
CA LYS A 30 -3.12 -8.32 10.92
C LYS A 30 -3.00 -8.77 9.46
N VAL A 31 -3.71 -9.83 9.09
CA VAL A 31 -3.76 -10.37 7.72
C VAL A 31 -4.74 -9.55 6.86
N LEU A 32 -4.34 -9.26 5.63
CA LEU A 32 -5.20 -8.64 4.61
C LEU A 32 -5.60 -9.67 3.55
N ALA A 33 -6.86 -9.68 3.16
CA ALA A 33 -7.32 -10.36 1.97
C ALA A 33 -7.29 -9.40 0.77
N THR A 34 -6.75 -9.84 -0.36
CA THR A 34 -6.77 -9.14 -1.63
C THR A 34 -7.55 -9.97 -2.64
N LEU A 35 -8.54 -9.34 -3.28
CA LEU A 35 -9.30 -9.94 -4.37
C LEU A 35 -8.90 -9.29 -5.69
N SER A 36 -8.46 -10.13 -6.63
CA SER A 36 -8.10 -9.73 -7.98
C SER A 36 -9.01 -10.40 -9.00
N CYS A 37 -9.43 -9.65 -10.00
CA CYS A 37 -10.17 -10.17 -11.15
C CYS A 37 -9.21 -10.33 -12.32
N TYR A 38 -9.27 -11.44 -13.04
CA TYR A 38 -8.47 -11.67 -14.25
C TYR A 38 -9.34 -11.75 -15.50
N GLY A 39 -8.88 -11.09 -16.56
CA GLY A 39 -9.57 -10.99 -17.83
C GLY A 39 -9.52 -9.57 -18.39
N THR A 40 -10.58 -9.20 -19.11
CA THR A 40 -10.80 -7.84 -19.62
C THR A 40 -12.09 -7.26 -19.03
N GLU A 41 -12.34 -5.96 -19.23
CA GLU A 41 -13.62 -5.35 -18.86
C GLU A 41 -14.82 -6.09 -19.48
N ASP A 42 -14.66 -6.59 -20.70
CA ASP A 42 -15.69 -7.34 -21.41
C ASP A 42 -15.87 -8.79 -20.89
N LEU A 43 -14.81 -9.39 -20.34
CA LEU A 43 -14.82 -10.79 -19.93
C LEU A 43 -13.84 -11.05 -18.77
N ILE A 44 -14.37 -11.08 -17.56
CA ILE A 44 -13.68 -11.61 -16.39
C ILE A 44 -13.81 -13.14 -16.41
N HIS A 45 -12.71 -13.88 -16.38
CA HIS A 45 -12.74 -15.35 -16.44
C HIS A 45 -12.42 -16.02 -15.10
N SER A 46 -11.84 -15.29 -14.15
CA SER A 46 -11.55 -15.82 -12.82
C SER A 46 -11.32 -14.74 -11.78
N LEU A 47 -11.60 -15.08 -10.53
CA LEU A 47 -11.23 -14.30 -9.35
C LEU A 47 -10.09 -15.01 -8.61
N GLN A 48 -9.26 -14.26 -7.92
CA GLN A 48 -8.23 -14.81 -7.05
C GLN A 48 -8.24 -14.09 -5.71
N LEU A 49 -8.42 -14.88 -4.66
CA LEU A 49 -8.32 -14.46 -3.28
C LEU A 49 -6.91 -14.80 -2.77
N VAL A 50 -6.22 -13.80 -2.24
CA VAL A 50 -4.90 -13.93 -1.62
C VAL A 50 -4.99 -13.39 -0.19
N LEU A 51 -4.53 -14.16 0.81
CA LEU A 51 -4.37 -13.65 2.16
C LEU A 51 -2.88 -13.50 2.46
N GLN A 52 -2.52 -12.28 2.83
CA GLN A 52 -1.13 -11.87 3.02
C GLN A 52 -0.89 -11.24 4.40
N TRP A 53 0.34 -11.40 4.86
CA TRP A 53 0.87 -10.70 6.01
C TRP A 53 1.36 -9.30 5.65
N SER A 54 1.69 -8.51 6.67
CA SER A 54 2.29 -7.19 6.49
C SER A 54 3.70 -7.23 5.92
N ASP A 55 4.39 -8.36 5.95
CA ASP A 55 5.72 -8.56 5.34
C ASP A 55 5.63 -9.03 3.87
N GLU A 56 4.46 -8.86 3.23
CA GLU A 56 4.15 -9.28 1.85
C GLU A 56 4.12 -10.81 1.64
N ARG A 57 4.36 -11.62 2.68
CA ARG A 57 4.23 -13.07 2.58
C ARG A 57 2.78 -13.45 2.32
N ILE A 58 2.57 -14.23 1.26
CA ILE A 58 1.28 -14.89 0.98
C ILE A 58 1.21 -16.17 1.81
N GLU A 59 0.17 -16.29 2.63
CA GLU A 59 -0.07 -17.52 3.40
C GLU A 59 -1.11 -18.41 2.73
N TYR A 60 -2.12 -17.81 2.12
CA TYR A 60 -3.23 -18.54 1.50
C TYR A 60 -3.58 -17.92 0.16
N LYS A 61 -3.91 -18.77 -0.81
CA LYS A 61 -4.33 -18.37 -2.15
C LYS A 61 -5.40 -19.34 -2.65
N LYS A 62 -6.48 -18.80 -3.22
CA LYS A 62 -7.53 -19.59 -3.87
C LYS A 62 -8.02 -18.88 -5.13
N SER A 63 -8.16 -19.63 -6.21
CA SER A 63 -8.72 -19.15 -7.49
C SER A 63 -10.15 -19.68 -7.65
N PHE A 64 -11.01 -18.85 -8.24
CA PHE A 64 -12.39 -19.16 -8.56
C PHE A 64 -12.58 -18.92 -10.06
N HIS A 65 -12.96 -19.96 -10.82
CA HIS A 65 -13.08 -19.86 -12.27
C HIS A 65 -14.54 -19.79 -12.70
N LEU A 66 -14.83 -19.08 -13.80
CA LEU A 66 -16.19 -19.04 -14.36
C LEU A 66 -16.74 -20.42 -14.78
N LEU A 67 -15.86 -21.41 -14.95
CA LEU A 67 -16.27 -22.79 -15.19
C LEU A 67 -17.00 -23.40 -13.97
N ASP A 68 -16.77 -22.84 -12.78
CA ASP A 68 -17.33 -23.33 -11.51
C ASP A 68 -18.65 -22.62 -11.12
N GLY A 69 -19.00 -21.53 -11.81
CA GLY A 69 -20.19 -20.72 -11.55
C GLY A 69 -20.15 -19.34 -12.24
N ASP A 70 -21.29 -18.67 -12.28
CA ASP A 70 -21.35 -17.25 -12.69
C ASP A 70 -20.70 -16.32 -11.65
N LEU A 71 -20.45 -15.06 -12.01
CA LEU A 71 -19.73 -14.11 -11.16
C LEU A 71 -20.41 -13.87 -9.81
N ASP A 72 -21.74 -13.87 -9.77
CA ASP A 72 -22.50 -13.70 -8.53
C ASP A 72 -22.22 -14.85 -7.57
N ARG A 73 -22.31 -16.10 -8.06
CA ARG A 73 -21.97 -17.28 -7.29
C ARG A 73 -20.51 -17.29 -6.86
N LEU A 74 -19.57 -16.92 -7.74
CA LEU A 74 -18.15 -16.88 -7.38
C LEU A 74 -17.89 -15.86 -6.26
N THR A 75 -18.58 -14.72 -6.30
CA THR A 75 -18.49 -13.69 -5.27
C THR A 75 -19.01 -14.19 -3.92
N ASP A 76 -20.15 -14.90 -3.91
CA ASP A 76 -20.67 -15.54 -2.70
C ASP A 76 -19.69 -16.57 -2.13
N GLU A 77 -19.04 -17.37 -2.98
CA GLU A 77 -18.04 -18.35 -2.56
C GLU A 77 -16.78 -17.68 -1.98
N VAL A 78 -16.35 -16.53 -2.51
CA VAL A 78 -15.25 -15.73 -1.92
C VAL A 78 -15.62 -15.28 -0.51
N PHE A 79 -16.84 -14.76 -0.30
CA PHE A 79 -17.27 -14.32 1.03
C PHE A 79 -17.46 -15.48 2.01
N LYS A 80 -17.99 -16.62 1.57
CA LYS A 80 -18.05 -17.84 2.39
C LYS A 80 -16.67 -18.32 2.80
N GLU A 81 -15.72 -18.31 1.87
CA GLU A 81 -14.33 -18.68 2.15
C GLU A 81 -13.74 -17.76 3.23
N LEU A 82 -13.83 -16.44 3.06
CA LEU A 82 -13.35 -15.47 4.05
C LEU A 82 -14.02 -15.65 5.41
N ALA A 83 -15.34 -15.81 5.45
CA ALA A 83 -16.07 -16.04 6.70
C ALA A 83 -15.65 -17.35 7.39
N SER A 84 -15.29 -18.38 6.62
CA SER A 84 -14.80 -19.66 7.17
C SER A 84 -13.41 -19.55 7.80
N LEU A 85 -12.57 -18.64 7.29
CA LEU A 85 -11.24 -18.36 7.84
C LEU A 85 -11.32 -17.43 9.05
N GLY A 86 -12.07 -16.33 8.93
CA GLY A 86 -12.26 -15.35 9.99
C GLY A 86 -13.05 -14.13 9.52
N SER A 87 -14.10 -13.77 10.27
CA SER A 87 -14.99 -12.64 9.92
C SER A 87 -14.36 -11.26 10.11
N GLY A 88 -13.25 -11.14 10.83
CA GLY A 88 -12.53 -9.88 11.05
C GLY A 88 -11.54 -9.51 9.95
N ILE A 89 -11.31 -10.39 8.96
CA ILE A 89 -10.32 -10.18 7.91
C ILE A 89 -10.80 -9.04 6.99
N LYS A 90 -9.96 -8.03 6.80
CA LYS A 90 -10.24 -6.92 5.88
C LYS A 90 -10.02 -7.36 4.43
N LEU A 91 -10.87 -6.88 3.54
CA LEU A 91 -10.82 -7.17 2.11
C LEU A 91 -10.46 -5.92 1.32
N ALA A 92 -9.43 -6.01 0.48
CA ALA A 92 -9.04 -5.01 -0.50
C ALA A 92 -9.29 -5.53 -1.92
N PHE A 93 -9.80 -4.67 -2.79
CA PHE A 93 -10.06 -4.99 -4.19
C PHE A 93 -9.01 -4.32 -5.06
N ILE A 94 -8.58 -5.03 -6.11
CA ILE A 94 -7.86 -4.40 -7.22
C ILE A 94 -8.92 -3.96 -8.23
N ASP A 95 -9.01 -2.65 -8.43
CA ASP A 95 -10.13 -2.00 -9.13
C ASP A 95 -10.05 -2.07 -10.67
N GLU A 96 -9.18 -2.94 -11.20
CA GLU A 96 -9.04 -3.17 -12.63
C GLU A 96 -8.86 -4.67 -12.93
N PRO A 97 -9.43 -5.16 -14.05
CA PRO A 97 -9.15 -6.50 -14.54
C PRO A 97 -7.68 -6.65 -14.91
N LEU A 98 -7.05 -7.71 -14.43
CA LEU A 98 -5.63 -7.96 -14.67
C LEU A 98 -5.40 -9.00 -15.76
N PRO A 99 -4.32 -8.85 -16.56
CA PRO A 99 -3.87 -9.94 -17.42
C PRO A 99 -3.36 -11.11 -16.57
N VAL A 100 -3.48 -12.33 -17.10
CA VAL A 100 -2.84 -13.50 -16.48
C VAL A 100 -1.37 -13.51 -16.87
N GLU A 101 -0.50 -13.14 -15.93
CA GLU A 101 0.94 -13.15 -16.10
C GLU A 101 1.56 -14.36 -15.40
N HIS A 102 2.55 -14.99 -16.02
CA HIS A 102 3.22 -16.18 -15.48
C HIS A 102 4.73 -15.93 -15.27
N CYS A 103 5.33 -16.48 -14.21
CA CYS A 103 6.78 -16.50 -14.10
C CYS A 103 7.36 -17.33 -15.24
N SER A 104 8.30 -16.75 -15.99
CA SER A 104 9.04 -17.44 -17.05
C SER A 104 9.82 -18.66 -16.51
N CYS A 105 10.10 -18.68 -15.20
CA CYS A 105 10.87 -19.69 -14.51
C CYS A 105 10.09 -20.98 -14.18
N CYS A 106 8.86 -20.82 -13.68
CA CYS A 106 8.09 -21.92 -13.07
C CYS A 106 6.65 -21.99 -13.58
N GLY A 107 6.26 -21.13 -14.53
CA GLY A 107 4.92 -21.08 -15.11
C GLY A 107 3.81 -20.68 -14.13
N THR A 108 4.14 -20.35 -12.88
CA THR A 108 3.15 -19.99 -11.87
C THR A 108 2.61 -18.58 -12.13
N GLY A 109 1.30 -18.41 -12.06
CA GLY A 109 0.66 -17.11 -12.23
C GLY A 109 1.04 -16.14 -11.10
N PHE A 110 1.42 -14.91 -11.44
CA PHE A 110 1.71 -13.88 -10.45
C PHE A 110 0.47 -13.58 -9.63
N SER A 111 0.64 -13.57 -8.30
CA SER A 111 -0.35 -13.04 -7.38
C SER A 111 -0.02 -11.60 -7.07
N ARG A 112 -1.05 -10.75 -7.09
CA ARG A 112 -0.91 -9.38 -6.64
C ARG A 112 -1.07 -9.33 -5.13
N THR A 113 -0.14 -8.65 -4.50
CA THR A 113 -0.16 -8.33 -3.09
C THR A 113 -0.18 -6.82 -2.91
N MET A 114 -0.70 -6.36 -1.78
CA MET A 114 -0.56 -4.97 -1.37
C MET A 114 0.81 -4.76 -0.72
N LYS A 115 1.38 -3.56 -0.89
CA LYS A 115 2.63 -3.19 -0.23
C LYS A 115 2.52 -3.20 1.29
N SER A 116 3.61 -3.58 1.96
CA SER A 116 3.69 -3.69 3.42
C SER A 116 3.05 -2.51 4.17
N ALA A 117 3.38 -1.28 3.76
CA ALA A 117 2.86 -0.06 4.38
C ALA A 117 1.33 0.06 4.28
N VAL A 118 0.74 -0.34 3.15
CA VAL A 118 -0.71 -0.31 2.95
C VAL A 118 -1.40 -1.37 3.81
N VAL A 119 -0.81 -2.57 3.90
CA VAL A 119 -1.31 -3.63 4.79
C VAL A 119 -1.30 -3.15 6.23
N ALA A 120 -0.17 -2.62 6.70
CA ALA A 120 -0.03 -2.11 8.06
C ALA A 120 -1.05 -1.01 8.37
N ARG A 121 -1.24 -0.03 7.46
CA ARG A 121 -2.28 1.00 7.59
C ARG A 121 -3.66 0.41 7.74
N LEU A 122 -3.99 -0.59 6.92
CA LEU A 122 -5.32 -1.16 6.89
C LEU A 122 -5.57 -2.09 8.08
N THR A 123 -4.60 -2.89 8.51
CA THR A 123 -4.87 -4.01 9.44
C THR A 123 -4.33 -3.79 10.86
N ASP A 124 -3.30 -2.97 11.06
CA ASP A 124 -2.72 -2.81 12.40
C ASP A 124 -3.57 -1.88 13.28
N PRO A 125 -4.09 -2.36 14.43
CA PRO A 125 -4.93 -1.54 15.30
C PRO A 125 -4.18 -0.35 15.91
N ALA A 126 -2.85 -0.40 16.00
CA ALA A 126 -2.04 0.69 16.51
C ALA A 126 -1.89 1.83 15.50
N TRP A 127 -2.34 1.67 14.25
CA TRP A 127 -2.26 2.76 13.27
C TRP A 127 -2.91 4.05 13.76
N GLN A 128 -4.07 3.96 14.42
CA GLN A 128 -4.82 5.14 14.87
C GLN A 128 -4.22 5.82 16.10
N THR A 129 -3.21 5.24 16.75
CA THR A 129 -2.60 5.78 17.97
C THR A 129 -1.11 6.06 17.82
N ASP A 130 -0.39 5.15 17.16
CA ASP A 130 1.07 5.08 17.17
C ASP A 130 1.69 5.39 15.80
N SER A 131 0.87 5.63 14.77
CA SER A 131 1.38 6.05 13.48
C SER A 131 1.72 7.54 13.47
N TYR A 132 2.75 7.89 12.71
CA TYR A 132 3.05 9.29 12.44
C TYR A 132 3.65 9.50 11.05
N CYS A 133 3.47 10.71 10.54
CA CYS A 133 4.13 11.18 9.34
C CYS A 133 5.09 12.31 9.69
N SER A 134 6.37 12.14 9.35
CA SER A 134 7.37 13.20 9.43
C SER A 134 7.52 13.84 8.06
N ILE A 135 7.32 15.15 7.99
CA ILE A 135 7.45 15.95 6.78
C ILE A 135 8.65 16.86 6.93
N TYR A 136 9.64 16.74 6.05
CA TYR A 136 10.76 17.68 5.97
C TYR A 136 10.61 18.57 4.75
N ILE A 137 10.64 19.89 4.96
CA ILE A 137 10.56 20.90 3.91
C ILE A 137 11.96 21.49 3.71
N ASN A 138 12.49 21.43 2.49
CA ASN A 138 13.76 22.08 2.18
C ASN A 138 13.54 23.61 2.07
N PRO A 139 14.24 24.45 2.87
CA PRO A 139 14.08 25.90 2.80
C PRO A 139 14.73 26.52 1.55
N THR A 140 15.70 25.83 0.94
CA THR A 140 16.56 26.33 -0.14
C THR A 140 16.27 25.74 -1.52
N GLN A 141 15.40 24.71 -1.58
CA GLN A 141 14.99 24.08 -2.82
C GLN A 141 13.49 23.77 -2.76
N ALA A 142 12.81 23.82 -3.91
CA ALA A 142 11.39 23.49 -4.00
C ALA A 142 11.18 21.97 -3.93
N SER A 143 11.43 21.40 -2.76
CA SER A 143 11.36 19.97 -2.47
C SER A 143 10.95 19.71 -1.02
N LEU A 144 10.27 18.59 -0.79
CA LEU A 144 9.94 18.06 0.53
C LEU A 144 9.96 16.53 0.52
N ALA A 145 10.09 15.94 1.70
CA ALA A 145 9.97 14.51 1.93
C ALA A 145 8.86 14.24 2.93
N LEU A 146 8.13 13.13 2.75
CA LEU A 146 7.20 12.58 3.73
C LEU A 146 7.65 11.17 4.08
N VAL A 147 7.67 10.85 5.36
CA VAL A 147 8.03 9.51 5.84
C VAL A 147 6.97 9.05 6.83
N PHE A 148 6.37 7.89 6.57
CA PHE A 148 5.35 7.27 7.41
C PHE A 148 5.95 6.19 8.29
N PHE A 149 5.55 6.20 9.55
CA PHE A 149 6.01 5.29 10.58
C PHE A 149 4.85 4.66 11.34
N LEU A 150 5.11 3.49 11.91
CA LEU A 150 4.31 2.86 12.95
C LEU A 150 5.25 2.49 14.11
N GLY A 151 5.16 3.22 15.22
CA GLY A 151 6.20 3.16 16.27
C GLY A 151 7.59 3.50 15.70
N ASP A 152 8.56 2.61 15.90
CA ASP A 152 9.94 2.79 15.40
C ASP A 152 10.16 2.27 13.98
N GLN A 153 9.14 1.69 13.35
CA GLN A 153 9.25 1.12 12.02
C GLN A 153 8.89 2.14 10.94
N GLN A 154 9.86 2.47 10.07
CA GLN A 154 9.58 3.19 8.83
C GLN A 154 8.84 2.25 7.85
N LEU A 155 7.70 2.70 7.34
CA LEU A 155 6.85 1.94 6.44
C LEU A 155 6.94 2.42 4.99
N LEU A 156 6.93 3.75 4.80
CA LEU A 156 6.93 4.35 3.47
C LEU A 156 7.70 5.67 3.49
N SER A 157 8.41 5.96 2.42
CA SER A 157 9.02 7.26 2.17
C SER A 157 8.60 7.77 0.81
N SER A 158 8.26 9.05 0.74
CA SER A 158 7.92 9.74 -0.49
C SER A 158 8.59 11.11 -0.56
N SER A 159 8.68 11.66 -1.77
CA SER A 159 9.22 12.98 -2.01
C SER A 159 8.37 13.72 -3.03
N LEU A 160 8.32 15.04 -2.88
CA LEU A 160 7.69 15.94 -3.84
C LEU A 160 8.67 17.06 -4.16
N HIS A 161 8.92 17.30 -5.44
CA HIS A 161 9.74 18.44 -5.86
C HIS A 161 9.24 19.10 -7.14
N LEU A 162 9.60 20.37 -7.31
CA LEU A 162 9.34 21.11 -8.54
C LEU A 162 10.42 20.77 -9.58
N CYS A 163 10.06 20.01 -10.60
CA CYS A 163 10.93 19.63 -11.70
C CYS A 163 10.82 20.63 -12.85
N GLN A 164 11.95 21.25 -13.21
CA GLN A 164 12.11 22.17 -14.34
C GLN A 164 11.10 23.33 -14.36
N GLY A 165 10.56 23.74 -13.19
CA GLY A 165 9.53 24.78 -13.09
C GLY A 165 8.20 24.44 -13.76
N LYS A 166 8.02 23.21 -14.25
CA LYS A 166 6.89 22.77 -15.07
C LYS A 166 6.08 21.64 -14.45
N TYR A 167 6.71 20.77 -13.65
CA TYR A 167 6.06 19.60 -13.09
C TYR A 167 6.25 19.54 -11.58
N LEU A 168 5.19 19.16 -10.87
CA LEU A 168 5.27 18.65 -9.51
C LEU A 168 5.51 17.15 -9.61
N HIS A 169 6.71 16.72 -9.26
CA HIS A 169 7.12 15.32 -9.33
C HIS A 169 6.97 14.69 -7.96
N TYR A 170 5.96 13.82 -7.83
CA TYR A 170 5.72 13.03 -6.63
C TYR A 170 6.26 11.62 -6.85
N HIS A 171 7.10 11.16 -5.92
CA HIS A 171 7.74 9.86 -6.00
C HIS A 171 7.59 9.12 -4.68
N THR A 172 7.16 7.86 -4.74
CA THR A 172 7.12 6.93 -3.62
C THR A 172 7.33 5.51 -4.14
N GLU A 173 7.46 4.53 -3.25
CA GLU A 173 7.55 3.13 -3.68
C GLU A 173 6.35 2.73 -4.55
N GLY A 174 6.61 2.39 -5.82
CA GLY A 174 5.59 1.96 -6.78
C GLY A 174 4.82 3.07 -7.50
N VAL A 175 5.07 4.35 -7.20
CA VAL A 175 4.39 5.49 -7.86
C VAL A 175 5.42 6.55 -8.26
N ASP A 176 5.38 6.98 -9.53
CA ASP A 176 6.28 8.00 -10.09
C ASP A 176 5.47 8.99 -10.95
N ASP A 177 4.86 9.98 -10.31
CA ASP A 177 3.88 10.88 -10.92
C ASP A 177 4.48 12.23 -11.30
N ARG A 178 4.29 12.64 -12.55
CA ARG A 178 4.68 13.96 -13.05
C ARG A 178 3.46 14.81 -13.37
N ILE A 179 3.07 15.64 -12.41
CA ILE A 179 1.86 16.45 -12.51
C ILE A 179 2.23 17.80 -13.14
N LEU A 180 1.61 18.13 -14.28
CA LEU A 180 1.83 19.43 -14.93
C LEU A 180 1.33 20.57 -14.03
N VAL A 181 2.20 21.55 -13.77
CA VAL A 181 1.88 22.75 -13.00
C VAL A 181 0.83 23.58 -13.73
N LYS A 182 -0.32 23.79 -13.08
CA LYS A 182 -1.39 24.63 -13.63
C LYS A 182 -1.09 26.12 -13.41
N PRO A 183 -1.64 27.01 -14.25
CA PRO A 183 -1.46 28.46 -14.07
C PRO A 183 -2.01 28.99 -12.74
N LYS A 184 -3.13 28.43 -12.28
CA LYS A 184 -3.81 28.73 -11.00
C LYS A 184 -4.29 27.41 -10.36
N PRO A 185 -4.24 27.26 -9.02
CA PRO A 185 -3.69 28.20 -8.03
C PRO A 185 -2.15 28.25 -8.09
N SER A 186 -1.50 28.88 -7.10
CA SER A 186 -0.04 28.99 -7.06
C SER A 186 0.65 27.62 -6.97
N ILE A 187 1.95 27.54 -7.27
CA ILE A 187 2.66 26.25 -7.26
C ILE A 187 2.69 25.68 -5.84
N ARG A 188 2.89 26.54 -4.83
CA ARG A 188 2.79 26.15 -3.42
C ARG A 188 1.43 25.58 -3.09
N ALA A 189 0.35 26.24 -3.52
CA ALA A 189 -0.99 25.74 -3.25
C ALA A 189 -1.24 24.36 -3.88
N GLN A 190 -0.76 24.14 -5.11
CA GLN A 190 -0.84 22.84 -5.77
C GLN A 190 -0.01 21.77 -5.03
N ALA A 191 1.22 22.09 -4.61
CA ALA A 191 2.07 21.18 -3.85
C ALA A 191 1.47 20.85 -2.47
N THR A 192 0.95 21.85 -1.76
CA THR A 192 0.23 21.67 -0.49
C THR A 192 -1.00 20.78 -0.68
N GLN A 193 -1.77 20.94 -1.77
CA GLN A 193 -2.92 20.07 -2.06
C GLN A 193 -2.51 18.61 -2.25
N ILE A 194 -1.40 18.34 -2.94
CA ILE A 194 -0.87 16.97 -3.09
C ILE A 194 -0.52 16.39 -1.71
N VAL A 195 0.24 17.13 -0.90
CA VAL A 195 0.61 16.68 0.46
C VAL A 195 -0.62 16.46 1.33
N SER A 196 -1.59 17.39 1.33
CA SER A 196 -2.85 17.24 2.05
C SER A 196 -3.63 16.02 1.60
N HIS A 197 -3.64 15.70 0.31
CA HIS A 197 -4.30 14.51 -0.21
C HIS A 197 -3.64 13.24 0.32
N VAL A 198 -2.31 13.15 0.26
CA VAL A 198 -1.54 12.02 0.81
C VAL A 198 -1.80 11.87 2.32
N LEU A 199 -1.75 12.96 3.09
CA LEU A 199 -2.04 12.91 4.53
C LEU A 199 -3.49 12.50 4.85
N CYS A 200 -4.45 12.96 4.04
CA CYS A 200 -5.86 12.59 4.19
C CYS A 200 -6.07 11.10 3.89
N GLU A 201 -5.45 10.59 2.83
CA GLU A 201 -5.57 9.20 2.43
C GLU A 201 -4.90 8.26 3.46
N TRP A 202 -3.71 8.61 3.92
CA TRP A 202 -2.97 7.81 4.89
C TRP A 202 -3.49 7.94 6.32
N ALA A 203 -4.07 9.11 6.67
CA ALA A 203 -4.63 9.41 7.98
C ALA A 203 -3.75 8.91 9.15
N PRO A 204 -2.49 9.34 9.24
CA PRO A 204 -1.64 8.99 10.37
C PRO A 204 -2.16 9.67 11.66
N ALA A 205 -1.90 9.07 12.82
CA ALA A 205 -2.36 9.59 14.11
C ALA A 205 -1.69 10.95 14.45
N ASN A 206 -0.42 11.11 14.06
CA ASN A 206 0.34 12.34 14.29
C ASN A 206 1.04 12.81 13.01
N VAL A 207 1.22 14.12 12.87
CA VAL A 207 1.99 14.72 11.78
C VAL A 207 2.98 15.71 12.37
N PHE A 208 4.25 15.55 12.02
CA PHE A 208 5.33 16.45 12.42
C PHE A 208 5.90 17.13 11.18
N VAL A 209 6.04 18.45 11.23
CA VAL A 209 6.60 19.22 10.11
C VAL A 209 7.89 19.88 10.55
N GLY A 210 8.98 19.60 9.84
CA GLY A 210 10.30 20.16 10.05
C GLY A 210 10.80 20.95 8.84
N THR A 211 11.67 21.92 9.08
CA THR A 211 12.36 22.71 8.05
C THR A 211 13.74 23.14 8.56
N GLY A 212 14.55 23.80 7.76
CA GLY A 212 15.86 24.30 8.21
C GLY A 212 17.00 23.33 7.94
N ASP A 213 17.78 23.01 8.97
CA ASP A 213 18.90 22.06 8.91
C ASP A 213 18.37 20.61 8.90
N PRO A 214 18.73 19.76 7.91
CA PRO A 214 18.27 18.38 7.88
C PRO A 214 18.77 17.53 9.06
N ASP A 215 19.91 17.86 9.67
CA ASP A 215 20.47 17.12 10.82
C ASP A 215 19.89 17.61 12.15
N ALA A 216 19.31 18.82 12.17
CA ALA A 216 18.67 19.43 13.33
C ALA A 216 17.47 20.31 12.90
N PRO A 217 16.37 19.70 12.42
CA PRO A 217 15.27 20.45 11.83
C PRO A 217 14.48 21.24 12.86
N ASP A 218 14.11 22.46 12.49
CA ASP A 218 13.16 23.29 13.25
C ASP A 218 11.74 22.76 13.04
N ILE A 219 11.08 22.38 14.13
CA ILE A 219 9.70 21.89 14.09
C ILE A 219 8.74 23.07 14.00
N ILE A 220 7.84 23.02 13.01
CA ILE A 220 6.81 24.03 12.77
C ILE A 220 5.41 23.43 12.93
N THR A 221 4.45 24.27 13.30
CA THR A 221 3.05 23.85 13.57
C THR A 221 2.25 23.61 12.30
N ASP A 222 2.56 24.35 11.24
CA ASP A 222 1.77 24.40 10.02
C ASP A 222 2.60 24.00 8.81
N LEU A 223 1.99 23.27 7.87
CA LEU A 223 2.57 22.94 6.58
C LEU A 223 2.66 24.21 5.70
N ALA A 224 3.72 24.99 5.89
CA ALA A 224 3.96 26.24 5.20
C ALA A 224 5.14 26.13 4.21
N LEU A 225 4.83 25.95 2.92
CA LEU A 225 5.87 25.84 1.90
C LEU A 225 6.57 27.19 1.62
N PRO A 226 7.91 27.23 1.52
CA PRO A 226 8.67 28.46 1.30
C PRO A 226 8.42 29.07 -0.09
N LYS A 227 8.66 30.38 -0.23
CA LYS A 227 8.44 31.12 -1.49
C LYS A 227 9.21 30.58 -2.70
N ILE A 228 10.28 29.81 -2.47
CA ILE A 228 11.09 29.22 -3.54
C ILE A 228 10.30 28.31 -4.48
N TRP A 229 9.21 27.71 -3.99
CA TRP A 229 8.27 26.93 -4.78
C TRP A 229 7.55 27.73 -5.88
N GLU A 230 7.50 29.06 -5.80
CA GLU A 230 6.81 29.90 -6.81
C GLU A 230 7.68 30.23 -8.03
N ARG A 231 8.95 29.78 -8.06
CA ARG A 231 9.86 30.04 -9.18
C ARG A 231 9.45 29.22 -10.40
N ARG A 232 8.95 29.89 -11.44
CA ARG A 232 8.83 29.34 -12.80
C ARG A 232 10.15 29.59 -13.52
N LEU A 233 10.65 28.57 -14.22
CA LEU A 233 11.74 28.73 -15.20
C LEU A 233 11.18 29.29 -16.51
#